data_AF-A0A0V0H7K1-F1
#
_entry.id   AF-A0A0V0H7K1-F1
#
_cell.length_a   1.000
_cell.length_b   1.000
_cell.length_c   1.000
_cell.angle_alpha   90.00
_cell.angle_beta   90.00
_cell.angle_gamma   90.00
#
_symmetry.space_group_name_H-M   'P 1'
#
loop_
_entity.id
_entity.type
_entity.pdbx_description
1 polymer ?
#
loop_
_entity_poly.entity_id
_entity_poly.type
_entity_poly.pdbx_seq_one_letter_code
_entity_poly.pdbx_strand_id
1 'polypeptide(L)'
;MGAEKKWLYALFCAAFVSFLIFLSSISGFSSSYYAFSLQRRFATPVNHGPGHPPAFAYYISGGGGDSDRIFRLLLAVYHPRNRYLLHIGTDGSEEERWKLGMLVKSVPVIQAFGNVDVVGKPDPVTYMGSTNIAAMLRAVSILLKVDGGWDWFVNLSASDY
;
A
#
# COMPACT_ATOMS: atom_id res chain seq x y z
N MET A 1 10.48 -19.03 -58.03
CA MET A 1 10.63 -19.46 -56.62
C MET A 1 11.14 -18.35 -55.66
N GLY A 2 10.85 -17.06 -55.91
CA GLY A 2 11.36 -15.95 -55.08
C GLY A 2 10.30 -15.16 -54.30
N ALA A 3 9.03 -15.22 -54.72
CA ALA A 3 7.95 -14.45 -54.10
C ALA A 3 7.51 -15.04 -52.75
N GLU A 4 7.38 -16.37 -52.67
CA GLU A 4 6.90 -17.06 -51.46
C GLU A 4 7.81 -16.85 -50.24
N LYS A 5 9.13 -16.78 -50.46
CA LYS A 5 10.10 -16.51 -49.39
C LYS A 5 9.93 -15.10 -48.79
N LYS A 6 9.62 -14.09 -49.62
CA LYS A 6 9.42 -12.71 -49.15
C LYS A 6 8.20 -12.57 -48.24
N TRP A 7 7.11 -13.27 -48.57
CA TRP A 7 5.90 -13.27 -47.75
C TRP A 7 6.10 -13.98 -46.41
N LEU A 8 6.88 -15.07 -46.38
CA LEU A 8 7.24 -15.74 -45.13
C LEU A 8 8.05 -14.84 -44.19
N TYR A 9 9.03 -14.09 -44.71
CA TYR A 9 9.79 -13.13 -43.89
C TYR A 9 8.90 -12.01 -43.35
N ALA A 10 8.01 -11.45 -44.17
CA ALA A 10 7.08 -10.41 -43.73
C ALA A 10 6.15 -10.90 -42.60
N LEU A 11 5.64 -12.12 -42.71
CA LEU A 11 4.75 -12.72 -41.73
C LEU A 11 5.46 -13.01 -40.40
N PHE A 12 6.69 -13.51 -40.47
CA PHE A 12 7.53 -13.72 -39.30
C PHE A 12 7.87 -12.39 -38.60
N CYS A 13 8.25 -11.35 -39.35
CA CYS A 13 8.52 -10.02 -38.80
C CYS A 13 7.27 -9.43 -38.11
N ALA A 14 6.09 -9.54 -38.73
CA ALA A 14 4.85 -9.06 -38.12
C ALA A 14 4.50 -9.80 -36.83
N ALA A 15 4.64 -11.13 -36.80
CA ALA A 15 4.42 -11.93 -35.60
C ALA A 15 5.42 -11.58 -34.48
N PHE A 16 6.69 -11.39 -34.82
CA PHE A 16 7.73 -11.01 -33.86
C PHE A 16 7.48 -9.63 -33.27
N VAL A 17 7.11 -8.64 -34.09
CA VAL A 17 6.75 -7.29 -33.60
C VAL A 17 5.52 -7.34 -32.69
N SER A 18 4.49 -8.12 -33.07
CA SER A 18 3.29 -8.29 -32.24
C SER A 18 3.60 -8.95 -30.90
N PHE A 19 4.50 -9.94 -30.89
CA PHE A 19 4.99 -10.59 -29.68
C PHE A 19 5.78 -9.63 -28.77
N LEU A 20 6.64 -8.79 -29.35
CA LEU A 20 7.35 -7.74 -28.59
C LEU A 20 6.38 -6.72 -27.99
N ILE A 21 5.34 -6.31 -28.73
CA ILE A 21 4.30 -5.41 -28.20
C ILE A 21 3.56 -6.09 -27.04
N PHE A 22 3.18 -7.35 -27.17
CA PHE A 22 2.53 -8.11 -26.10
C PHE A 22 3.40 -8.21 -24.83
N LEU A 23 4.69 -8.49 -24.98
CA LEU A 23 5.66 -8.48 -23.88
C LEU A 23 5.83 -7.08 -23.26
N SER A 24 5.76 -6.03 -24.07
CA SER A 24 5.82 -4.64 -23.58
C SER A 24 4.57 -4.26 -22.78
N SER A 25 3.40 -4.75 -23.13
CA SER A 25 2.16 -4.56 -22.37
C SER A 25 2.21 -5.26 -21.00
N ILE A 26 2.82 -6.45 -20.94
CA ILE A 26 3.04 -7.18 -19.68
C ILE A 26 4.08 -6.45 -18.80
N SER A 27 5.16 -5.94 -19.42
CA SER A 27 6.22 -5.21 -18.71
C SER A 27 5.90 -3.74 -18.42
N GLY A 28 4.83 -3.17 -18.99
CA GLY A 28 4.26 -1.88 -18.59
C GLY A 28 3.89 -1.83 -17.09
N PHE A 29 3.65 -3.00 -16.48
CA PHE A 29 3.48 -3.14 -15.03
C PHE A 29 4.77 -2.91 -14.22
N SER A 30 5.95 -2.95 -14.85
CA SER A 30 7.24 -2.57 -14.23
C SER A 30 7.53 -1.08 -14.27
N SER A 31 6.90 -0.31 -15.18
CA SER A 31 7.10 1.15 -15.29
C SER A 31 6.66 1.88 -14.00
N SER A 32 5.63 1.37 -13.34
CA SER A 32 5.17 1.86 -12.03
C SER A 32 6.24 1.69 -10.92
N TYR A 33 7.08 0.65 -10.95
CA TYR A 33 8.18 0.48 -10.00
C TYR A 33 9.29 1.52 -10.21
N TYR A 34 9.62 1.86 -11.46
CA TYR A 34 10.61 2.90 -11.77
C TYR A 34 10.08 4.29 -11.42
N ALA A 35 8.82 4.60 -11.74
CA ALA A 35 8.16 5.84 -11.33
C ALA A 35 8.08 5.96 -9.80
N PHE A 36 7.77 4.87 -9.10
CA PHE A 36 7.76 4.80 -7.64
C PHE A 36 9.14 5.11 -7.02
N SER A 37 10.21 4.54 -7.60
CA SER A 37 11.58 4.80 -7.12
C SER A 37 12.01 6.26 -7.32
N LEU A 38 11.51 6.93 -8.37
CA LEU A 38 11.79 8.33 -8.65
C LEU A 38 11.02 9.25 -7.69
N GLN A 39 9.75 8.94 -7.41
CA GLN A 39 8.91 9.69 -6.46
C GLN A 39 9.53 9.71 -5.05
N ARG A 40 10.10 8.59 -4.60
CA ARG A 40 10.76 8.48 -3.29
C ARG A 40 12.01 9.38 -3.18
N ARG A 41 12.63 9.79 -4.29
CA ARG A 41 13.79 10.71 -4.28
C ARG A 41 13.41 12.17 -4.03
N PHE A 42 12.13 12.54 -4.24
CA PHE A 42 11.63 13.90 -3.99
C PHE A 42 11.02 14.06 -2.61
N ALA A 43 10.77 12.97 -1.88
CA ALA A 43 10.37 13.05 -0.49
C ALA A 43 11.54 13.57 0.34
N THR A 44 11.37 14.72 0.99
CA THR A 44 12.34 15.24 1.94
C THR A 44 12.54 14.24 3.08
N PRO A 45 13.79 13.93 3.47
CA PRO A 45 14.02 13.03 4.58
C PRO A 45 13.35 13.56 5.86
N VAL A 46 12.56 12.70 6.50
CA VAL A 46 11.94 12.99 7.79
C VAL A 46 12.94 12.67 8.89
N ASN A 47 13.32 13.67 9.68
CA ASN A 47 14.29 13.50 10.76
C ASN A 47 13.59 13.12 12.06
N HIS A 48 13.97 12.01 12.67
CA HIS A 48 13.46 11.56 13.97
C HIS A 48 14.47 11.79 15.10
N GLY A 49 14.01 11.71 16.36
CA GLY A 49 14.87 11.82 17.54
C GLY A 49 14.96 13.24 18.15
N PRO A 50 15.93 13.46 19.05
CA PRO A 50 16.03 14.68 19.84
C PRO A 50 16.06 15.96 18.98
N GLY A 51 15.35 16.99 19.43
CA GLY A 51 15.24 18.26 18.70
C GLY A 51 14.18 18.29 17.59
N HIS A 52 13.46 17.19 17.35
CA HIS A 52 12.34 17.11 16.42
C HIS A 52 11.02 16.84 17.17
N PRO A 53 9.85 17.24 16.63
CA PRO A 53 8.54 16.89 17.22
C PRO A 53 8.36 15.38 17.36
N PRO A 54 7.48 14.84 18.22
CA PRO A 54 7.24 13.40 18.28
C PRO A 54 6.66 12.86 16.97
N ALA A 55 6.97 11.61 16.64
CA ALA A 55 6.37 10.84 15.55
C ALA A 55 5.42 9.78 16.11
N PHE A 56 4.31 9.55 15.42
CA PHE A 56 3.28 8.60 15.83
C PHE A 56 3.22 7.40 14.91
N ALA A 57 2.96 6.23 15.49
CA ALA A 57 2.55 5.03 14.77
C ALA A 57 1.06 4.79 15.02
N TYR A 58 0.26 5.01 13.99
CA TYR A 58 -1.18 4.78 14.01
C TYR A 58 -1.51 3.36 13.57
N TYR A 59 -2.26 2.65 14.38
CA TYR A 59 -3.01 1.48 13.97
C TYR A 59 -4.48 1.90 13.78
N ILE A 60 -4.97 1.84 12.55
CA ILE A 60 -6.35 2.20 12.20
C ILE A 60 -7.08 0.94 11.77
N SER A 61 -8.06 0.53 12.57
CA SER A 61 -8.79 -0.73 12.40
C SER A 61 -10.26 -0.51 12.07
N GLY A 62 -10.87 -1.46 11.35
CA GLY A 62 -12.31 -1.49 11.11
C GLY A 62 -12.78 -2.86 10.65
N GLY A 63 -14.09 -3.01 10.52
CA GLY A 63 -14.73 -4.24 10.08
C GLY A 63 -15.06 -4.25 8.59
N GLY A 64 -15.90 -5.22 8.19
CA GLY A 64 -16.49 -5.25 6.86
C GLY A 64 -17.28 -3.97 6.56
N GLY A 65 -17.11 -3.41 5.37
CA GLY A 65 -17.75 -2.16 4.95
C GLY A 65 -17.05 -0.87 5.43
N ASP A 66 -16.03 -0.94 6.28
CA ASP A 66 -15.37 0.26 6.83
C ASP A 66 -14.21 0.80 5.97
N SER A 67 -13.92 0.19 4.82
CA SER A 67 -12.80 0.57 3.93
C SER A 67 -12.76 2.09 3.64
N ASP A 68 -13.89 2.68 3.27
CA ASP A 68 -13.98 4.11 2.94
C ASP A 68 -13.87 5.00 4.20
N ARG A 69 -14.33 4.52 5.36
CA ARG A 69 -14.21 5.23 6.64
C ARG A 69 -12.76 5.25 7.14
N ILE A 70 -12.09 4.09 7.09
CA ILE A 70 -10.66 3.97 7.40
C ILE A 70 -9.85 4.90 6.50
N PHE A 71 -10.13 4.89 5.20
CA PHE A 71 -9.43 5.77 4.26
C PHE A 71 -9.67 7.25 4.56
N ARG A 72 -10.92 7.64 4.82
CA ARG A 72 -11.26 9.01 5.22
C ARG A 72 -10.54 9.44 6.52
N LEU A 73 -10.53 8.57 7.53
CA LEU A 73 -9.84 8.82 8.79
C LEU A 73 -8.33 8.96 8.57
N LEU A 74 -7.71 8.07 7.79
CA LEU A 74 -6.30 8.18 7.42
C LEU A 74 -5.99 9.56 6.83
N LEU A 75 -6.79 10.04 5.88
CA LEU A 75 -6.59 11.35 5.27
C LEU A 75 -6.72 12.49 6.28
N ALA A 76 -7.61 12.37 7.26
CA ALA A 76 -7.79 13.38 8.30
C ALA A 76 -6.59 13.47 9.25
N VAL A 77 -5.91 12.35 9.53
CA VAL A 77 -4.77 12.29 10.47
C VAL A 77 -3.41 12.17 9.77
N TYR A 78 -3.37 12.24 8.43
CA TYR A 78 -2.15 11.98 7.67
C TYR A 78 -1.09 13.06 7.87
N HIS A 79 0.13 12.63 8.15
CA HIS A 79 1.31 13.46 8.12
C HIS A 79 2.53 12.61 7.69
N PRO A 80 3.44 13.14 6.84
CA PRO A 80 4.61 12.40 6.35
C PRO A 80 5.53 11.82 7.43
N ARG A 81 5.50 12.43 8.62
CA ARG A 81 6.32 12.04 9.77
C ARG A 81 5.86 10.75 10.47
N ASN A 82 4.59 10.41 10.33
CA ASN A 82 3.98 9.32 11.09
C ASN A 82 4.01 8.03 10.27
N ARG A 83 3.84 6.89 10.95
CA ARG A 83 3.65 5.57 10.34
C ARG A 83 2.20 5.14 10.51
N TYR A 84 1.63 4.50 9.50
CA TYR A 84 0.24 4.06 9.52
C TYR A 84 0.15 2.60 9.13
N LEU A 85 -0.57 1.82 9.93
CA LEU A 85 -0.96 0.45 9.62
C LEU A 85 -2.48 0.36 9.61
N LEU A 86 -3.04 0.10 8.44
CA LEU A 86 -4.47 -0.05 8.24
C LEU A 86 -4.87 -1.52 8.31
N HIS A 87 -5.99 -1.81 8.95
CA HIS A 87 -6.47 -3.18 9.12
C HIS A 87 -7.97 -3.26 8.98
N ILE A 88 -8.42 -4.14 8.09
CA ILE A 88 -9.80 -4.60 8.02
C ILE A 88 -9.79 -6.01 8.62
N GLY A 89 -10.69 -6.25 9.58
CA GLY A 89 -10.83 -7.54 10.26
C GLY A 89 -11.22 -8.69 9.33
N THR A 90 -11.30 -9.90 9.88
CA THR A 90 -11.71 -11.10 9.12
C THR A 90 -13.15 -11.05 8.61
N ASP A 91 -13.96 -10.15 9.15
CA ASP A 91 -15.33 -9.87 8.74
C ASP A 91 -15.42 -9.03 7.45
N GLY A 92 -14.33 -8.40 7.02
CA GLY A 92 -14.24 -7.71 5.73
C GLY A 92 -13.65 -8.57 4.60
N SER A 93 -14.08 -8.28 3.38
CA SER A 93 -13.73 -9.09 2.20
C SER A 93 -12.29 -8.86 1.73
N GLU A 94 -11.76 -9.76 0.90
CA GLU A 94 -10.45 -9.57 0.28
C GLU A 94 -10.47 -8.38 -0.69
N GLU A 95 -11.57 -8.21 -1.42
CA GLU A 95 -11.79 -7.10 -2.35
C GLU A 95 -11.79 -5.76 -1.63
N GLU A 96 -12.35 -5.68 -0.42
CA GLU A 96 -12.33 -4.45 0.40
C GLU A 96 -10.92 -4.08 0.85
N ARG A 97 -10.13 -5.09 1.27
CA ARG A 97 -8.71 -4.91 1.63
C ARG A 97 -7.88 -4.50 0.42
N TRP A 98 -8.13 -5.11 -0.73
CA TRP A 98 -7.50 -4.74 -1.99
C TRP A 98 -7.86 -3.31 -2.41
N LYS A 99 -9.15 -2.95 -2.35
CA LYS A 99 -9.66 -1.59 -2.62
C LYS A 99 -8.97 -0.58 -1.71
N LEU A 100 -8.85 -0.85 -0.41
CA LEU A 100 -8.17 0.03 0.54
C LEU A 100 -6.70 0.25 0.14
N GLY A 101 -5.99 -0.82 -0.21
CA GLY A 101 -4.61 -0.73 -0.71
C GLY A 101 -4.47 0.09 -2.00
N MET A 102 -5.45 0.01 -2.90
CA MET A 102 -5.52 0.82 -4.12
C MET A 102 -5.79 2.31 -3.81
N LEU A 103 -6.70 2.61 -2.88
CA LEU A 103 -6.99 3.97 -2.44
C LEU A 103 -5.77 4.63 -1.78
N VAL A 104 -5.05 3.91 -0.92
CA VAL A 104 -3.81 4.39 -0.30
C VAL A 104 -2.77 4.75 -1.36
N LYS A 105 -2.62 3.90 -2.38
CA LYS A 105 -1.66 4.10 -3.48
C LYS A 105 -2.06 5.21 -4.46
N SER A 106 -3.33 5.61 -4.49
CA SER A 106 -3.80 6.66 -5.40
C SER A 106 -3.43 8.07 -4.93
N VAL A 107 -3.06 8.21 -3.65
CA VAL A 107 -2.69 9.50 -3.05
C VAL A 107 -1.18 9.76 -3.25
N PRO A 108 -0.78 10.78 -4.03
CA PRO A 108 0.62 10.98 -4.40
C PRO A 108 1.57 11.19 -3.21
N VAL A 109 1.13 11.93 -2.17
CA VAL A 109 1.97 12.17 -0.99
C VAL A 109 2.21 10.88 -0.19
N ILE A 110 1.17 10.06 -0.01
CA ILE A 110 1.28 8.77 0.66
C ILE A 110 2.21 7.84 -0.12
N GLN A 111 2.09 7.84 -1.45
CA GLN A 111 2.98 7.08 -2.32
C GLN A 111 4.44 7.55 -2.22
N ALA A 112 4.68 8.86 -2.18
CA ALA A 112 6.02 9.44 -2.11
C ALA A 112 6.76 9.08 -0.81
N PHE A 113 6.07 9.16 0.33
CA PHE A 113 6.66 8.84 1.64
C PHE A 113 6.63 7.36 1.97
N GLY A 114 5.70 6.58 1.41
CA GLY A 114 5.60 5.13 1.62
C GLY A 114 5.44 4.75 3.09
N ASN A 115 4.70 5.58 3.83
CA ASN A 115 4.54 5.50 5.27
C ASN A 115 3.19 4.91 5.72
N VAL A 116 2.44 4.29 4.80
CA VAL A 116 1.16 3.65 5.05
C VAL A 116 1.18 2.22 4.51
N ASP A 117 0.88 1.25 5.37
CA ASP A 117 0.75 -0.16 5.02
C ASP A 117 -0.66 -0.67 5.30
N VAL A 118 -1.11 -1.67 4.53
CA VAL A 118 -2.37 -2.38 4.77
C VAL A 118 -2.06 -3.83 5.14
N VAL A 119 -2.64 -4.30 6.24
CA VAL A 119 -2.48 -5.68 6.69
C VAL A 119 -3.10 -6.64 5.68
N GLY A 120 -2.27 -7.46 5.02
CA GLY A 120 -2.74 -8.43 4.03
C GLY A 120 -3.47 -9.63 4.64
N LYS A 121 -2.88 -10.25 5.67
CA LYS A 121 -3.51 -11.36 6.42
C LYS A 121 -4.29 -10.78 7.60
N PRO A 122 -5.63 -10.72 7.55
CA PRO A 122 -6.43 -10.10 8.59
C PRO A 122 -6.42 -10.93 9.87
N ASP A 123 -6.74 -10.27 10.98
CA ASP A 123 -6.94 -10.89 12.28
C ASP A 123 -8.42 -10.74 12.63
N PRO A 124 -9.01 -11.69 13.37
CA PRO A 124 -10.33 -11.46 13.94
C PRO A 124 -10.26 -10.30 14.93
N VAL A 125 -11.16 -9.34 14.79
CA VAL A 125 -11.30 -8.23 15.74
C VAL A 125 -12.70 -8.32 16.32
N THR A 126 -12.79 -8.64 17.61
CA THR A 126 -14.06 -8.68 18.33
C THR A 126 -13.97 -7.69 19.47
N TYR A 127 -14.86 -6.70 19.52
CA TYR A 127 -14.77 -5.56 20.45
C TYR A 127 -14.54 -5.97 21.91
N MET A 128 -15.19 -7.04 22.38
CA MET A 128 -15.07 -7.55 23.76
C MET A 128 -14.22 -8.83 23.87
N GLY A 129 -13.49 -9.22 22.82
CA GLY A 129 -12.72 -10.46 22.75
C GLY A 129 -11.22 -10.25 22.97
N SER A 130 -10.53 -11.31 23.41
CA SER A 130 -9.06 -11.35 23.49
C SER A 130 -8.38 -11.15 22.13
N THR A 131 -9.11 -11.41 21.05
CA THR A 131 -8.69 -11.23 19.66
C THR A 131 -8.36 -9.78 19.32
N ASN A 132 -9.06 -8.79 19.90
CA ASN A 132 -8.76 -7.37 19.71
C ASN A 132 -7.37 -7.00 20.26
N ILE A 133 -7.06 -7.48 21.47
CA ILE A 133 -5.74 -7.27 22.07
C ILE A 133 -4.64 -7.98 21.26
N ALA A 134 -4.91 -9.20 20.80
CA ALA A 134 -3.97 -9.93 19.94
C ALA A 134 -3.69 -9.19 18.62
N ALA A 135 -4.73 -8.63 17.98
CA ALA A 135 -4.60 -7.82 16.77
C ALA A 135 -3.78 -6.54 17.02
N MET A 136 -4.03 -5.83 18.13
CA MET A 136 -3.24 -4.65 18.51
C MET A 136 -1.76 -4.99 18.75
N LEU A 137 -1.47 -6.06 19.52
CA LEU A 137 -0.08 -6.48 19.78
C LEU A 137 0.62 -6.91 18.49
N ARG A 138 -0.10 -7.59 17.59
CA ARG A 138 0.41 -7.92 16.26
C ARG A 138 0.71 -6.66 15.45
N ALA A 139 -0.19 -5.68 15.44
CA ALA A 139 0.01 -4.40 14.77
C ALA A 139 1.27 -3.68 15.28
N VAL A 140 1.45 -3.59 16.60
CA VAL A 140 2.66 -3.01 17.21
C VAL A 140 3.91 -3.76 16.79
N SER A 141 3.89 -5.10 16.79
CA SER A 141 5.06 -5.89 16.35
C SER A 141 5.41 -5.68 14.87
N ILE A 142 4.40 -5.51 14.00
CA ILE A 142 4.61 -5.18 12.59
C ILE A 142 5.24 -3.79 12.48
N LEU A 143 4.67 -2.79 13.15
CA LEU A 143 5.17 -1.43 13.13
C LEU A 143 6.61 -1.36 13.59
N LEU A 144 6.96 -1.94 14.75
CA LEU A 144 8.34 -2.02 15.26
C LEU A 144 9.31 -2.70 14.30
N LYS A 145 8.85 -3.68 13.53
CA LYS A 145 9.69 -4.40 12.55
C LYS A 145 9.92 -3.60 11.28
N VAL A 146 8.94 -2.80 10.86
CA VAL A 146 8.99 -2.02 9.62
C VAL A 146 9.67 -0.66 9.84
N ASP A 147 9.42 -0.03 10.98
CA ASP A 147 9.97 1.27 11.35
C ASP A 147 10.00 1.43 12.89
N GLY A 148 11.15 1.75 13.45
CA GLY A 148 11.34 1.99 14.89
C GLY A 148 11.52 3.45 15.27
N GLY A 149 11.40 4.38 14.31
CA GLY A 149 11.69 5.81 14.52
C GLY A 149 10.55 6.62 15.16
N TRP A 150 9.43 6.00 15.49
CA TRP A 150 8.28 6.64 16.12
C TRP A 150 8.36 6.59 17.65
N ASP A 151 7.72 7.57 18.29
CA ASP A 151 7.78 7.78 19.74
C ASP A 151 6.53 7.28 20.46
N TRP A 152 5.37 7.33 19.79
CA TRP A 152 4.07 7.01 20.39
C TRP A 152 3.24 6.10 19.50
N PHE A 153 2.58 5.12 20.11
CA PHE A 153 1.58 4.29 19.45
C PHE A 153 0.17 4.82 19.71
N VAL A 154 -0.64 4.89 18.67
CA VAL A 154 -2.04 5.33 18.75
C VAL A 154 -2.94 4.30 18.07
N ASN A 155 -3.92 3.79 18.81
CA ASN A 155 -4.95 2.90 18.28
C ASN A 155 -6.20 3.72 17.94
N LEU A 156 -6.71 3.55 16.72
CA LEU A 156 -7.96 4.12 16.24
C LEU A 156 -8.83 3.05 15.56
N SER A 157 -10.13 3.29 15.61
CA SER A 157 -11.18 2.55 14.94
C SER A 157 -11.81 3.40 13.83
N ALA A 158 -12.44 2.74 12.85
CA ALA A 158 -13.20 3.39 11.79
C ALA A 158 -14.40 4.22 12.32
N SER A 159 -14.81 4.01 13.57
CA SER A 159 -15.87 4.77 14.24
C SER A 159 -15.38 6.03 14.95
N ASP A 160 -14.07 6.24 15.09
CA ASP A 160 -13.54 7.45 15.75
C ASP A 160 -13.69 8.72 14.88
N TYR A 161 -14.16 8.58 13.62
CA TYR A 161 -14.40 9.69 12.69
C TYR A 161 -15.46 9.41 11.62
#